data_AF-A0A3D1X3H5-F1
#
_entry.id   AF-A0A3D1X3H5-F1
#
_cell.length_a   1.000
_cell.length_b   1.000
_cell.length_c   1.000
_cell.angle_alpha   90.00
_cell.angle_beta   90.00
_cell.angle_gamma   90.00
#
_symmetry.space_group_name_H-M   'P 1'
#
loop_
_entity.id
_entity.type
_entity.pdbx_description
1 polymer ?
#
loop_
_entity_poly.entity_id
_entity_poly.type
_entity_poly.pdbx_seq_one_letter_code
_entity_poly.pdbx_strand_id
1 'polypeptide(L)'
;MTEENYNYRTSQTLLRNQFPGKGKLKIPVIPMFQENPGDFDDLLLIGFDKTHPEDQNHLDRMVHFFLYDYRFERVWKNPDSDIEKLSRYRAVLSPDFSMYLEMAPVMQLYNVFR
;
A
#
# COMPACT_ATOMS: atom_id res chain seq x y z
N MET A 1 -4.41 -32.47 -10.16
CA MET A 1 -4.40 -31.23 -9.37
C MET A 1 -4.20 -31.66 -7.93
N THR A 2 -3.12 -31.25 -7.26
CA THR A 2 -2.87 -31.62 -5.85
C THR A 2 -3.78 -30.81 -4.94
N GLU A 3 -4.10 -31.34 -3.76
CA GLU A 3 -4.89 -30.64 -2.74
C GLU A 3 -4.21 -29.32 -2.32
N GLU A 4 -2.89 -29.33 -2.22
CA GLU A 4 -2.07 -28.15 -1.97
C GLU A 4 -2.23 -27.07 -3.04
N ASN A 5 -2.25 -27.44 -4.32
CA ASN A 5 -2.49 -26.51 -5.43
C ASN A 5 -3.92 -25.96 -5.40
N TYR A 6 -4.90 -26.77 -4.97
CA TYR A 6 -6.27 -26.32 -4.81
C TYR A 6 -6.38 -25.29 -3.68
N ASN A 7 -5.82 -25.61 -2.50
CA ASN A 7 -5.82 -24.73 -1.33
C ASN A 7 -5.08 -23.42 -1.59
N TYR A 8 -3.96 -23.45 -2.30
CA TYR A 8 -3.25 -22.24 -2.72
C TYR A 8 -4.12 -21.37 -3.64
N ARG A 9 -4.78 -21.98 -4.63
CA ARG A 9 -5.61 -21.28 -5.63
C ARG A 9 -6.89 -20.70 -5.06
N THR A 10 -7.46 -21.35 -4.06
CA THR A 10 -8.66 -20.88 -3.35
C THR A 10 -8.32 -20.03 -2.14
N SER A 11 -7.03 -19.84 -1.82
CA SER A 11 -6.62 -19.00 -0.71
C SER A 11 -7.09 -17.56 -0.93
N GLN A 12 -7.66 -16.99 0.13
CA GLN A 12 -8.17 -15.63 0.13
C GLN A 12 -7.05 -14.58 -0.10
N THR A 13 -5.81 -14.95 0.22
CA THR A 13 -4.60 -14.17 -0.06
C THR A 13 -4.28 -14.14 -1.54
N LEU A 14 -4.46 -15.23 -2.29
CA LEU A 14 -4.27 -15.24 -3.75
C LEU A 14 -5.44 -14.55 -4.48
N LEU A 15 -6.67 -14.81 -4.05
CA LEU A 15 -7.88 -14.31 -4.74
C LEU A 15 -8.09 -12.80 -4.56
N ARG A 16 -7.52 -12.20 -3.51
CA ARG A 16 -7.58 -10.75 -3.20
C ARG A 16 -9.00 -10.15 -3.24
N ASN A 17 -10.04 -10.97 -3.15
CA ASN A 17 -11.46 -10.60 -3.16
C ASN A 17 -11.99 -10.21 -1.78
N GLN A 18 -11.11 -9.79 -0.88
CA GLN A 18 -11.44 -9.40 0.50
C GLN A 18 -12.17 -8.05 0.57
N PHE A 19 -11.98 -7.20 -0.45
CA PHE A 19 -12.54 -5.85 -0.48
C PHE A 19 -13.72 -5.76 -1.45
N PRO A 20 -14.80 -5.06 -1.07
CA PRO A 20 -15.94 -4.88 -1.95
C PRO A 20 -15.57 -4.01 -3.15
N GLY A 21 -15.78 -4.55 -4.34
CA GLY A 21 -15.57 -3.85 -5.60
C GLY A 21 -16.69 -2.87 -5.96
N LYS A 22 -16.34 -1.71 -6.53
CA LYS A 22 -17.31 -0.71 -7.02
C LYS A 22 -17.50 -0.79 -8.54
N GLY A 23 -18.73 -0.49 -8.99
CA GLY A 23 -19.06 -0.36 -10.41
C GLY A 23 -19.01 -1.68 -11.21
N LYS A 24 -18.93 -1.55 -12.54
CA LYS A 24 -18.95 -2.69 -13.49
C LYS A 24 -17.74 -3.59 -13.35
N LEU A 25 -16.58 -3.02 -13.05
CA LEU A 25 -15.30 -3.75 -12.97
C LEU A 25 -15.00 -4.31 -11.59
N LYS A 26 -15.84 -4.01 -10.58
CA LYS A 26 -15.66 -4.49 -9.20
C LYS A 26 -14.25 -4.22 -8.66
N ILE A 27 -13.66 -3.09 -9.03
CA ILE A 27 -12.36 -2.66 -8.50
C ILE A 27 -12.57 -2.19 -7.05
N PRO A 28 -11.81 -2.71 -6.07
CA PRO A 28 -11.84 -2.22 -4.71
C PRO A 28 -11.52 -0.73 -4.64
N VAL A 29 -12.26 0.00 -3.81
CA VAL A 29 -11.99 1.43 -3.58
C VAL A 29 -11.36 1.58 -2.21
N ILE A 30 -10.15 2.13 -2.19
CA ILE A 30 -9.53 2.60 -0.96
C ILE A 30 -10.20 3.94 -0.62
N PRO A 31 -10.84 4.08 0.56
CA PRO A 31 -11.44 5.35 0.95
C PRO A 31 -10.35 6.42 1.01
N MET A 32 -10.66 7.61 0.52
CA MET A 32 -9.80 8.76 0.70
C MET A 32 -9.68 9.04 2.21
N PHE A 33 -8.46 9.35 2.66
CA PHE A 33 -8.22 9.76 4.04
C PHE A 33 -9.08 10.98 4.37
N GLN A 34 -9.77 10.94 5.51
CA GLN A 34 -10.52 12.08 6.03
C GLN A 34 -9.73 12.67 7.19
N GLU A 35 -9.23 13.89 6.97
CA GLU A 35 -8.49 14.63 7.98
C GLU A 35 -9.39 15.01 9.15
N ASN A 36 -8.88 14.83 10.36
CA ASN A 36 -9.42 15.38 11.58
C ASN A 36 -8.55 16.56 12.02
N PRO A 37 -9.12 17.54 12.75
CA PRO A 37 -8.33 18.60 13.37
C PRO A 37 -7.20 17.99 14.22
N GLY A 38 -5.95 18.35 13.90
CA GLY A 38 -4.76 17.87 14.60
C GLY A 38 -4.03 16.67 13.97
N ASP A 39 -4.57 16.05 12.90
CA ASP A 39 -3.90 14.93 12.23
C ASP A 39 -2.53 15.33 11.66
N PHE A 40 -2.39 16.60 11.29
CA PHE A 40 -1.19 17.18 10.70
C PHE A 40 -0.41 18.12 11.64
N ASP A 41 -0.81 18.21 12.91
CA ASP A 41 -0.06 18.97 13.90
C ASP A 41 1.26 18.25 14.23
N ASP A 42 2.35 19.02 14.35
CA ASP A 42 3.70 18.52 14.61
C ASP A 42 4.14 17.37 13.67
N LEU A 43 3.86 17.54 12.38
CA LEU A 43 4.23 16.59 11.33
C LEU A 43 5.74 16.30 11.31
N LEU A 44 6.12 15.11 11.76
CA LEU A 44 7.46 14.57 11.64
C LEU A 44 7.46 13.49 10.57
N LEU A 45 8.17 13.74 9.47
CA LEU A 45 8.31 12.80 8.37
C LEU A 45 9.64 12.04 8.46
N ILE A 46 9.61 10.79 8.00
CA ILE A 46 10.81 9.97 7.82
C ILE A 46 10.75 9.22 6.48
N GLY A 47 11.85 9.23 5.74
CA GLY A 47 11.95 8.48 4.50
C GLY A 47 11.93 6.97 4.78
N PHE A 48 11.28 6.19 3.92
CA PHE A 48 11.25 4.72 4.03
C PHE A 48 12.66 4.11 4.15
N ASP A 49 13.69 4.73 3.56
CA ASP A 49 15.08 4.30 3.62
C ASP A 49 15.70 4.33 5.03
N LYS A 50 15.10 5.08 5.96
CA LYS A 50 15.53 5.16 7.36
C LYS A 50 14.78 4.21 8.29
N THR A 51 13.73 3.55 7.78
CA THR A 51 12.95 2.58 8.55
C THR A 51 13.71 1.27 8.72
N HIS A 52 13.65 0.69 9.91
CA HIS A 52 14.22 -0.62 10.21
C HIS A 52 13.40 -1.35 11.29
N PRO A 53 13.46 -2.70 11.34
CA PRO A 53 12.65 -3.48 12.28
C PRO A 53 12.94 -3.21 13.76
N GLU A 54 14.11 -2.69 14.10
CA GLU A 54 14.51 -2.39 15.48
C GLU A 54 14.38 -0.90 15.84
N ASP A 55 13.71 -0.10 15.01
CA ASP A 55 13.57 1.34 15.28
C ASP A 55 12.76 1.57 16.57
N GLN A 56 13.30 2.41 17.45
CA GLN A 56 12.68 2.82 18.72
C GLN A 56 12.51 4.35 18.78
N ASN A 57 13.20 5.09 17.91
CA ASN A 57 13.37 6.54 18.04
C ASN A 57 12.45 7.35 17.13
N HIS A 58 11.86 6.71 16.12
CA HIS A 58 11.07 7.41 15.09
C HIS A 58 9.65 6.89 14.94
N LEU A 59 9.13 6.15 15.93
CA LEU A 59 7.81 5.52 15.85
C LEU A 59 6.66 6.54 15.80
N ASP A 60 6.89 7.74 16.32
CA ASP A 60 6.00 8.90 16.26
C ASP A 60 5.95 9.57 14.88
N ARG A 61 6.85 9.20 13.97
CA ARG A 61 6.98 9.81 12.63
C ARG A 61 6.13 9.10 11.59
N MET A 62 5.72 9.85 10.57
CA MET A 62 5.05 9.30 9.40
C MET A 62 6.08 8.91 8.33
N VAL A 63 6.00 7.67 7.87
CA VAL A 63 6.87 7.15 6.81
C VAL A 63 6.37 7.65 5.47
N HIS A 64 7.26 8.14 4.62
CA HIS A 64 6.92 8.52 3.25
C HIS A 64 7.84 7.86 2.22
N PHE A 65 7.30 7.66 1.01
CA PHE A 65 8.04 7.12 -0.14
C PHE A 65 8.45 8.19 -1.17
N PHE A 66 8.22 9.48 -0.88
CA PHE A 66 8.40 10.58 -1.86
C PHE A 66 9.81 10.73 -2.45
N LEU A 67 10.85 10.27 -1.75
CA LEU A 67 12.23 10.33 -2.25
C LEU A 67 12.53 9.20 -3.24
N TYR A 68 11.95 8.02 -3.00
CA TYR A 68 12.28 6.78 -3.70
C TYR A 68 11.02 5.93 -3.81
N ASP A 69 10.10 6.36 -4.67
CA ASP A 69 8.83 5.69 -4.95
C ASP A 69 9.00 4.22 -5.37
N TYR A 70 10.05 3.92 -6.15
CA TYR A 70 10.41 2.57 -6.58
C TYR A 70 10.62 1.59 -5.41
N ARG A 71 10.96 2.08 -4.21
CA ARG A 71 11.12 1.23 -3.03
C ARG A 71 9.81 0.65 -2.54
N PHE A 72 8.67 1.22 -2.94
CA PHE A 72 7.36 0.62 -2.67
C PHE A 72 7.19 -0.74 -3.34
N GLU A 73 7.90 -0.99 -4.46
CA GLU A 73 7.91 -2.31 -5.10
C GLU A 73 8.40 -3.41 -4.15
N ARG A 74 9.29 -3.08 -3.21
CA ARG A 74 9.73 -4.02 -2.17
C ARG A 74 8.58 -4.43 -1.25
N VAL A 75 7.76 -3.46 -0.82
CA VAL A 75 6.57 -3.72 0.01
C VAL A 75 5.58 -4.60 -0.75
N TRP A 76 5.44 -4.36 -2.06
CA TRP A 76 4.59 -5.19 -2.93
C TRP A 76 5.10 -6.63 -3.06
N LYS A 77 6.41 -6.81 -3.23
CA LYS A 77 7.05 -8.14 -3.39
C LYS A 77 7.06 -8.95 -2.10
N ASN A 78 7.30 -8.31 -0.96
CA ASN A 78 7.42 -8.96 0.35
C ASN A 78 6.53 -8.26 1.40
N PRO A 79 5.19 -8.34 1.26
CA PRO A 79 4.27 -7.59 2.09
C PRO A 79 4.38 -7.94 3.58
N ASP A 80 4.55 -9.21 3.94
CA ASP A 80 4.47 -9.65 5.34
C ASP A 80 5.52 -8.94 6.24
N SER A 81 6.77 -8.89 5.79
CA SER A 81 7.87 -8.28 6.54
C SER A 81 7.76 -6.75 6.61
N ASP A 82 7.46 -6.10 5.47
CA ASP A 82 7.43 -4.66 5.43
C ASP A 82 6.14 -4.10 6.08
N ILE A 83 5.01 -4.80 6.02
CA ILE A 83 3.77 -4.41 6.72
C ILE A 83 3.96 -4.45 8.25
N GLU A 84 4.56 -5.51 8.79
CA GLU A 84 4.81 -5.62 10.23
C GLU A 84 5.67 -4.44 10.73
N LYS A 85 6.77 -4.16 10.03
CA LYS A 85 7.65 -3.02 10.33
C LYS A 85 6.91 -1.68 10.21
N LEU A 86 6.17 -1.47 9.13
CA LEU A 86 5.51 -0.19 8.84
C LEU A 86 4.33 0.10 9.76
N SER A 87 3.66 -0.94 10.26
CA SER A 87 2.52 -0.81 11.20
C SER A 87 2.89 -0.13 12.53
N ARG A 88 4.18 -0.06 12.86
CA ARG A 88 4.70 0.52 14.10
C ARG A 88 4.85 2.04 14.05
N TYR A 89 4.82 2.65 12.87
CA TYR A 89 4.94 4.08 12.67
C TYR A 89 3.58 4.77 12.72
N ARG A 90 3.55 6.07 13.00
CA ARG A 90 2.31 6.85 13.13
C ARG A 90 1.41 6.77 11.89
N ALA A 91 2.01 6.86 10.70
CA ALA A 91 1.30 6.71 9.43
C ALA A 91 2.28 6.34 8.30
N VAL A 92 1.74 5.90 7.17
CA VAL A 92 2.50 5.61 5.95
C VAL A 92 1.85 6.35 4.79
N LEU A 93 2.63 7.19 4.12
CA LEU A 93 2.23 7.92 2.92
C LEU A 93 2.78 7.18 1.70
N SER A 94 1.87 6.55 0.94
CA SER A 94 2.25 5.85 -0.29
C SER A 94 2.75 6.81 -1.37
N PRO A 95 3.51 6.33 -2.35
CA PRO A 95 3.72 7.07 -3.59
C PRO A 95 2.40 7.44 -4.25
N ASP A 96 2.41 8.49 -5.08
CA ASP A 96 1.30 8.78 -5.96
C ASP A 96 1.41 7.91 -7.22
N PHE A 97 0.51 6.93 -7.34
CA PHE A 97 0.41 6.06 -8.52
C PHE A 97 -0.52 6.62 -9.60
N SER A 98 -1.09 7.82 -9.38
CA SER A 98 -2.06 8.45 -10.29
C SER A 98 -1.42 9.09 -11.53
N MET A 99 -0.16 8.77 -11.86
CA MET A 99 0.59 9.40 -12.96
C MET A 99 0.05 9.11 -14.38
N TYR A 100 -1.05 8.36 -14.50
CA TYR A 100 -1.57 7.89 -15.78
C TYR A 100 -2.77 8.68 -16.30
N LEU A 101 -3.06 9.87 -15.76
CA LEU A 101 -4.24 10.67 -16.13
C LEU A 101 -4.36 10.92 -17.64
N GLU A 102 -3.24 11.04 -18.35
CA GLU A 102 -3.21 11.29 -19.80
C GLU A 102 -3.23 10.01 -20.66
N MET A 103 -3.07 8.82 -20.05
CA MET A 103 -3.07 7.57 -20.80
C MET A 103 -4.48 7.19 -21.27
N ALA A 104 -4.57 6.37 -22.33
CA ALA A 104 -5.84 5.80 -22.75
C ALA A 104 -6.52 5.04 -21.59
N PRO A 105 -7.86 5.09 -21.43
CA PRO A 105 -8.56 4.47 -20.29
C PRO A 105 -8.23 2.99 -20.06
N VAL A 106 -7.94 2.24 -21.13
CA VAL A 106 -7.54 0.83 -21.04
C VAL A 106 -6.20 0.65 -20.34
N MET A 107 -5.23 1.54 -20.58
CA MET A 107 -3.93 1.52 -19.91
C MET A 107 -4.05 1.95 -18.46
N GLN A 108 -4.91 2.93 -18.16
CA GLN A 108 -5.20 3.32 -16.77
C GLN A 108 -5.76 2.12 -16.00
N LEU A 109 -6.73 1.40 -16.57
CA LEU A 109 -7.28 0.19 -15.96
C LEU A 109 -6.23 -0.91 -15.75
N TYR A 110 -5.39 -1.17 -16.77
CA TYR A 110 -4.32 -2.16 -16.65
C TYR A 110 -3.36 -1.83 -15.51
N ASN A 111 -2.97 -0.57 -15.36
CA ASN A 111 -2.06 -0.13 -14.31
C ASN A 111 -2.67 -0.17 -12.91
N VAL A 112 -4.00 -0.11 -12.78
CA VAL A 112 -4.70 -0.29 -11.48
C VAL A 112 -4.70 -1.77 -11.03
N PHE A 113 -4.63 -2.73 -11.97
CA PHE A 113 -4.58 -4.16 -11.66
C PHE A 113 -3.16 -4.72 -11.45
N ARG A 114 -2.14 -3.95 -11.83
CA ARG A 114 -0.73 -4.37 -11.80
C ARG A 114 -0.14 -4.23 -10.40
#